data_AF-A0A2N9L4T9-F1
#
_entry.id   AF-A0A2N9L4T9-F1
#
_cell.length_a   1.000
_cell.length_b   1.000
_cell.length_c   1.000
_cell.angle_alpha   90.00
_cell.angle_beta   90.00
_cell.angle_gamma   90.00
#
_symmetry.space_group_name_H-M   'P 1'
#
loop_
_entity.id
_entity.type
_entity.pdbx_description
1 polymer ?
#
loop_
_entity_poly.entity_id
_entity_poly.type
_entity_poly.pdbx_seq_one_letter_code
_entity_poly.pdbx_strand_id
1 'polypeptide(L)'
;MRSVFRSLASLLLAVAIAAPVLTTGCEVHARVYDPYYRDYHVWAGEEPYYTQWEHDTHREHRDFDRRSTDEQKDYWNWRHKQEGHDDRH
;
A
#
# COMPACT_ATOMS: atom_id res chain seq x y z
N MET A 1 7.26 8.37 -49.17
CA MET A 1 8.03 8.37 -47.90
C MET A 1 7.35 9.16 -46.78
N ARG A 2 6.91 10.42 -47.00
CA ARG A 2 6.27 11.27 -45.97
C ARG A 2 4.94 10.73 -45.38
N SER A 3 4.11 10.07 -46.20
CA SER A 3 2.81 9.53 -45.76
C SER A 3 2.96 8.29 -44.86
N VAL A 4 3.88 7.39 -45.20
CA VAL A 4 4.18 6.18 -44.40
C VAL A 4 4.75 6.56 -43.03
N PHE A 5 5.61 7.58 -42.98
CA PHE A 5 6.14 8.14 -41.73
C PHE A 5 5.04 8.73 -40.84
N ARG A 6 4.03 9.36 -41.45
CA ARG A 6 2.91 9.97 -40.73
C ARG A 6 1.97 8.91 -40.17
N SER A 7 1.69 7.85 -40.92
CA SER A 7 0.92 6.69 -40.44
C SER A 7 1.62 5.94 -39.32
N LEU A 8 2.94 5.72 -39.42
CA LEU A 8 3.73 5.09 -38.37
C LEU A 8 3.77 5.93 -37.09
N ALA A 9 3.95 7.25 -37.21
CA ALA A 9 3.93 8.17 -36.07
C ALA A 9 2.57 8.18 -35.36
N SER A 10 1.46 8.17 -36.11
CA SER A 10 0.11 8.09 -35.54
C SER A 10 -0.14 6.75 -34.82
N LEU A 11 0.40 5.64 -35.35
CA LEU A 11 0.26 4.33 -34.73
C LEU A 11 1.06 4.23 -33.43
N LEU A 12 2.29 4.75 -33.42
CA LEU A 12 3.12 4.84 -32.21
C LEU A 12 2.50 5.73 -31.15
N LEU A 13 1.87 6.84 -31.53
CA LEU A 13 1.17 7.73 -30.61
C LEU A 13 -0.06 7.03 -29.99
N ALA A 14 -0.82 6.29 -30.77
CA ALA A 14 -1.96 5.52 -30.27
C ALA A 14 -1.51 4.45 -29.26
N VAL A 15 -0.40 3.75 -29.53
CA VAL A 15 0.19 2.78 -28.61
C VAL A 15 0.70 3.45 -27.33
N ALA A 16 1.37 4.60 -27.43
CA ALA A 16 1.87 5.33 -26.28
C ALA A 16 0.74 5.80 -25.34
N ILE A 17 -0.43 6.15 -25.88
CA ILE A 17 -1.61 6.55 -25.10
C ILE A 17 -2.34 5.34 -24.52
N ALA A 18 -2.36 4.20 -25.21
CA ALA A 18 -3.04 2.99 -24.73
C ALA A 18 -2.20 2.16 -23.74
N ALA A 19 -0.87 2.33 -23.73
CA ALA A 19 0.04 1.57 -22.87
C ALA A 19 -0.27 1.68 -21.35
N PRO A 20 -0.59 2.87 -20.77
CA PRO A 20 -0.81 3.00 -19.34
C PRO A 20 -1.99 2.17 -18.82
N VAL A 21 -3.05 2.03 -19.64
CA VAL A 21 -4.26 1.27 -19.30
C VAL A 21 -3.97 -0.22 -19.12
N LEU A 22 -2.96 -0.74 -19.82
CA LEU A 22 -2.51 -2.13 -19.68
C LEU A 22 -1.54 -2.31 -18.50
N THR A 23 -0.97 -1.22 -17.98
CA THR A 23 0.01 -1.25 -16.88
C THR A 23 -0.58 -0.85 -15.52
N THR A 24 -1.83 -0.37 -15.46
CA THR A 24 -2.53 -0.23 -14.18
C THR A 24 -2.84 -1.63 -13.66
N GLY A 25 -1.91 -2.18 -12.87
CA GLY A 25 -2.09 -3.45 -12.19
C GLY A 25 -3.30 -3.40 -11.27
N CYS A 26 -4.01 -4.52 -11.14
CA CYS A 26 -5.04 -4.67 -10.12
C CYS A 26 -4.39 -4.42 -8.75
N GLU A 27 -4.68 -3.27 -8.15
CA GLU A 27 -4.27 -2.98 -6.78
C GLU A 27 -4.99 -3.99 -5.87
N VAL A 28 -4.25 -4.99 -5.41
CA VAL A 28 -4.77 -5.98 -4.47
C VAL A 28 -4.95 -5.25 -3.15
N HIS A 29 -6.20 -4.85 -2.89
CA HIS A 29 -6.61 -4.26 -1.61
C HIS A 29 -6.65 -5.37 -0.55
N ALA A 30 -5.47 -5.86 -0.16
CA ALA A 30 -5.35 -6.79 0.96
C ALA A 30 -5.87 -6.07 2.20
N ARG A 31 -6.98 -6.57 2.75
CA ARG A 31 -7.54 -6.05 3.99
C ARG A 31 -7.01 -6.87 5.15
N VAL A 32 -6.61 -6.18 6.21
CA VAL A 32 -6.27 -6.77 7.49
C VAL A 32 -7.36 -6.39 8.49
N TYR A 33 -7.76 -7.35 9.32
CA TYR A 33 -8.77 -7.14 10.35
C TYR A 33 -8.07 -6.96 11.70
N ASP A 34 -8.39 -5.88 12.41
CA ASP A 34 -8.01 -5.69 13.81
C ASP A 34 -9.10 -6.30 14.70
N PRO A 35 -8.86 -7.47 15.33
CA PRO A 35 -9.86 -8.12 16.16
C PRO A 35 -10.08 -7.41 17.51
N TYR A 36 -9.19 -6.50 17.92
CA TYR A 36 -9.23 -5.84 19.23
C TYR A 36 -10.09 -4.58 19.22
N TYR A 37 -10.09 -3.85 18.10
CA TYR A 37 -10.90 -2.64 17.89
C TYR A 37 -12.04 -2.83 16.88
N ARG A 38 -12.09 -3.99 16.21
CA ARG A 38 -13.18 -4.47 15.35
C ARG A 38 -13.35 -3.66 14.06
N ASP A 39 -12.24 -3.20 13.49
CA ASP A 39 -12.13 -2.44 12.26
C ASP A 39 -11.25 -3.15 11.21
N TYR A 40 -11.33 -2.65 9.98
CA TYR A 40 -10.60 -3.17 8.83
C TYR A 40 -9.66 -2.09 8.29
N HIS A 41 -8.41 -2.48 8.05
CA HIS A 41 -7.39 -1.63 7.45
C HIS A 41 -7.02 -2.16 6.07
N VAL A 42 -6.66 -1.26 5.17
CA VAL A 42 -6.06 -1.63 3.87
C VAL A 42 -4.56 -1.72 4.08
N TRP A 43 -3.97 -2.89 3.81
CA TRP A 43 -2.55 -3.15 4.10
C TRP A 43 -1.61 -2.13 3.45
N ALA A 44 -1.89 -1.69 2.22
CA ALA A 44 -1.08 -0.68 1.53
C ALA A 44 -1.02 0.68 2.27
N GLY A 45 -2.08 1.05 2.99
CA GLY A 45 -2.08 2.24 3.84
C GLY A 45 -1.50 1.98 5.24
N GLU A 46 -1.43 0.71 5.63
CA GLU A 46 -1.02 0.24 6.96
C GLU A 46 0.51 0.01 7.04
N GLU A 47 1.11 -0.41 5.93
CA GLU A 47 2.52 -0.77 5.80
C GLU A 47 3.50 0.30 6.33
N PRO A 48 3.35 1.61 6.04
CA PRO A 48 4.23 2.63 6.59
C PRO A 48 4.19 2.69 8.13
N TYR A 49 3.00 2.57 8.71
CA TYR A 49 2.84 2.56 10.15
C TYR A 49 3.39 1.27 10.78
N TYR A 50 3.25 0.14 10.08
CA TYR A 50 3.85 -1.12 10.51
C TYR A 50 5.37 -1.02 10.60
N THR A 51 6.02 -0.52 9.55
CA THR A 51 7.47 -0.30 9.55
C THR A 51 7.90 0.69 10.63
N GLN A 52 7.13 1.75 10.86
CA GLN A 52 7.41 2.71 11.93
C GLN A 52 7.33 2.06 13.31
N TRP A 53 6.31 1.24 13.57
CA TRP A 53 6.19 0.51 14.83
C TRP A 53 7.38 -0.44 15.07
N GLU A 54 7.83 -1.16 14.04
CA GLU A 54 9.02 -2.01 14.12
C GLU A 54 10.25 -1.20 14.52
N HIS A 55 10.45 -0.03 13.89
CA HIS A 55 11.54 0.89 14.21
C HIS A 55 11.46 1.43 15.65
N ASP A 56 10.31 2.00 16.04
CA ASP A 56 10.10 2.63 17.35
C ASP A 56 10.27 1.64 18.50
N THR A 57 9.95 0.37 18.23
CA THR A 57 10.03 -0.70 19.22
C THR A 57 11.26 -1.58 19.09
N HIS A 58 12.20 -1.19 18.21
CA HIS A 58 13.47 -1.88 17.98
C HIS A 58 13.31 -3.37 17.61
N ARG A 59 12.29 -3.68 16.79
CA ARG A 59 12.00 -5.02 16.30
C ARG A 59 12.60 -5.22 14.91
N GLU A 60 13.11 -6.43 14.63
CA GLU A 60 13.52 -6.82 13.28
C GLU A 60 12.31 -6.93 12.37
N HIS A 61 12.47 -6.62 11.08
CA HIS A 61 11.38 -6.72 10.11
C HIS A 61 10.85 -8.15 9.96
N ARG A 62 9.54 -8.33 10.01
CA ARG A 62 8.87 -9.62 9.77
C ARG A 62 7.45 -9.38 9.28
N ASP A 63 7.02 -10.14 8.28
CA ASP A 63 5.63 -10.11 7.79
C ASP A 63 4.62 -10.20 8.94
N PHE A 64 3.61 -9.33 8.93
CA PHE A 64 2.65 -9.18 10.03
C PHE A 64 1.93 -10.49 10.39
N ASP A 65 1.59 -11.30 9.39
CA ASP A 65 0.96 -12.61 9.55
C ASP A 65 1.85 -13.64 10.27
N ARG A 66 3.17 -13.45 10.24
CA ARG A 66 4.16 -14.28 10.93
C ARG A 66 4.49 -13.81 12.34
N ARG A 67 3.95 -12.67 12.77
CA ARG A 67 4.08 -12.19 14.15
C ARG A 67 3.26 -13.03 15.10
N SER A 68 3.72 -13.13 16.34
CA SER A 68 2.91 -13.74 17.40
C SER A 68 1.64 -12.92 17.65
N THR A 69 0.60 -13.55 18.18
CA THR A 69 -0.66 -12.86 18.51
C THR A 69 -0.45 -11.70 19.48
N ASP A 70 0.49 -11.82 20.42
CA ASP A 70 0.83 -10.74 21.35
C ASP A 70 1.48 -9.56 20.63
N GLU A 71 2.39 -9.81 19.70
CA GLU A 71 3.00 -8.74 18.88
C GLU A 71 1.97 -8.06 17.95
N GLN A 72 1.05 -8.82 17.36
CA GLN A 72 -0.03 -8.25 16.56
C GLN A 72 -0.93 -7.35 17.41
N LYS A 73 -1.23 -7.75 18.65
CA LYS A 73 -1.96 -6.92 19.60
C LYS A 73 -1.20 -5.66 19.99
N ASP A 74 0.11 -5.79 20.25
CA ASP A 74 0.97 -4.65 20.57
C ASP A 74 1.00 -3.62 19.43
N TYR A 75 1.05 -4.10 18.19
CA TYR A 75 0.96 -3.26 17.00
C TYR A 75 -0.35 -2.47 16.97
N TRP A 76 -1.51 -3.14 17.06
CA TRP A 76 -2.81 -2.47 17.02
C TRP A 76 -2.97 -1.45 18.15
N ASN A 77 -2.54 -1.78 19.38
CA ASN A 77 -2.54 -0.85 20.50
C ASN A 77 -1.67 0.39 20.23
N TRP A 78 -0.52 0.23 19.57
CA TRP A 78 0.33 1.35 19.18
C TRP A 78 -0.31 2.15 18.04
N ARG A 79 -0.91 1.50 17.05
CA ARG A 79 -1.58 2.14 15.90
C ARG A 79 -2.68 3.09 16.32
N HIS A 80 -3.57 2.63 17.21
CA HIS A 80 -4.67 3.44 17.74
C HIS A 80 -4.17 4.61 18.59
N LYS A 81 -2.98 4.52 19.20
CA LYS A 81 -2.37 5.66 19.90
C LYS A 81 -1.86 6.71 18.93
N GLN A 82 -1.33 6.32 17.77
CA GLN A 82 -0.85 7.28 16.76
C GLN A 82 -2.01 8.05 16.11
N GLU A 83 -3.15 7.40 15.87
CA GLU A 83 -4.35 8.06 15.32
C GLU A 83 -4.83 9.23 16.18
N GLY A 84 -4.85 9.06 17.51
CA GLY A 84 -5.22 10.15 18.42
C GLY A 84 -4.23 11.31 18.50
N HIS A 85 -3.00 11.14 17.97
CA HIS A 85 -2.01 12.21 17.87
C HIS A 85 -2.14 13.01 16.57
N ASP A 86 -2.60 12.40 15.48
CA ASP A 86 -2.80 13.07 14.18
C ASP A 86 -4.00 14.04 14.16
N ASP A 87 -5.01 13.82 15.01
CA ASP A 87 -6.20 14.69 15.11
C ASP A 87 -5.96 16.08 15.74
N ARG A 88 -4.72 16.40 16.17
CA ARG A 88 -4.39 17.65 16.89
C ARG A 88 -3.58 18.68 16.10
N HIS A 89 -3.42 18.52 14.79
CA HIS A 89 -2.66 19.46 13.95
C HIS A 89 -3.49 20.23 12.93
#